data_AF-A0A538PBQ3-F1
#
_entry.id   AF-A0A538PBQ3-F1
#
_cell.length_a   1.000
_cell.length_b   1.000
_cell.length_c   1.000
_cell.angle_alpha   90.00
_cell.angle_beta   90.00
_cell.angle_gamma   90.00
#
_symmetry.space_group_name_H-M   'P 1'
#
loop_
_entity.id
_entity.type
_entity.pdbx_description
1 polymer ?
#
loop_
_entity_poly.entity_id
_entity_poly.type
_entity_poly.pdbx_seq_one_letter_code
_entity_poly.pdbx_strand_id
1 'polypeptide(L)' 'MTNAFAARQNLRRKQRLYTPLPSNIKAADMQVAVHFYSYFKDLTGCAQATETLAPGSRIADLIYQLAGRFPQLGP' A
#
# COMPACT_ATOMS: atom_id res chain seq x y z
N MET A 1 -20.88 11.44 -54.10
CA MET A 1 -21.54 11.55 -52.78
C MET A 1 -21.10 10.37 -51.91
N THR A 2 -20.70 10.63 -50.66
CA THR A 2 -20.81 9.76 -49.46
C THR A 2 -20.15 8.35 -49.55
N ASN A 3 -19.09 7.96 -48.85
CA ASN A 3 -18.97 7.89 -47.39
C ASN A 3 -17.60 7.25 -46.98
N ALA A 4 -16.45 7.87 -47.28
CA ALA A 4 -15.15 7.30 -46.85
C ALA A 4 -14.56 8.01 -45.61
N PHE A 5 -15.05 9.19 -45.26
CA PHE A 5 -14.50 10.00 -44.16
C PHE A 5 -15.08 9.66 -42.77
N ALA A 6 -16.24 9.00 -42.70
CA ALA A 6 -16.91 8.71 -41.44
C ALA A 6 -16.25 7.55 -40.64
N ALA A 7 -15.59 6.61 -41.31
CA ALA A 7 -15.03 5.43 -40.66
C ALA A 7 -13.76 5.72 -39.83
N ARG A 8 -13.02 6.78 -40.19
CA ARG A 8 -11.76 7.14 -39.49
C ARG A 8 -11.97 7.78 -38.12
N GLN A 9 -13.17 8.31 -37.85
CA GLN A 9 -13.45 9.02 -36.59
C GLN A 9 -13.76 8.08 -35.41
N ASN A 10 -14.21 6.85 -35.68
CA ASN A 10 -14.71 5.95 -34.63
C ASN A 10 -13.63 5.14 -33.89
N LEU A 11 -12.39 5.08 -34.38
CA LEU A 11 -11.33 4.31 -33.71
C LEU A 11 -10.61 5.07 -32.59
N ARG A 12 -10.80 6.40 -32.48
CA ARG A 12 -10.13 7.22 -31.44
C ARG A 12 -10.93 7.41 -30.14
N ARG A 13 -12.16 6.89 -30.06
CA ARG A 13 -13.02 7.07 -28.87
C ARG A 13 -12.88 5.97 -27.81
N LYS A 14 -12.40 4.77 -28.18
CA LYS A 14 -12.33 3.62 -27.24
C LYS A 14 -11.04 3.54 -26.40
N GLN A 15 -10.10 4.47 -26.55
CA GLN A 15 -8.84 4.46 -25.79
C GLN A 15 -8.88 5.32 -24.51
N ARG A 16 -10.03 5.91 -24.15
CA ARG A 16 -10.12 6.94 -23.11
C ARG A 16 -10.74 6.52 -21.78
N LEU A 17 -10.79 5.21 -21.47
CA LEU A 17 -11.32 4.73 -20.18
C LEU A 17 -10.50 3.61 -19.52
N TYR A 18 -9.26 3.38 -19.94
CA TYR A 18 -8.32 2.57 -19.16
C TYR A 18 -6.90 3.05 -19.39
N THR A 19 -6.52 4.13 -18.71
CA THR A 19 -5.10 4.30 -18.40
C THR A 19 -4.77 3.19 -17.39
N PRO A 20 -3.93 2.20 -17.72
CA PRO A 20 -3.35 1.39 -16.66
C PRO A 20 -2.67 2.37 -15.72
N LEU A 21 -3.11 2.38 -14.46
CA LEU A 21 -2.42 3.10 -13.41
C LEU A 21 -0.93 2.77 -13.56
N PRO A 22 -0.03 3.77 -13.46
CA PRO A 22 1.39 3.48 -13.57
C PRO A 22 1.67 2.33 -12.61
N SER A 23 2.31 1.27 -13.09
CA SER A 23 2.74 0.11 -12.30
C SER A 23 3.68 0.46 -11.14
N ASN A 24 3.93 1.77 -10.97
CA ASN A 24 4.70 2.43 -9.93
C ASN A 24 3.87 3.50 -9.19
N ILE A 25 2.55 3.33 -9.06
CA ILE A 25 1.90 3.84 -7.86
C ILE A 25 2.52 3.01 -6.74
N LYS A 26 3.51 3.58 -6.03
CA LYS A 26 3.79 3.13 -4.67
C LYS A 26 2.46 3.30 -3.95
N ALA A 27 1.73 2.19 -3.87
CA ALA A 27 0.40 2.16 -3.34
C ALA A 27 0.53 2.78 -1.94
N ALA A 28 -0.21 3.87 -1.71
CA ALA A 28 0.09 4.82 -0.63
C ALA A 28 0.39 4.06 0.66
N ASP A 29 1.58 4.30 1.23
CA ASP A 29 2.01 3.53 2.39
C ASP A 29 0.97 3.69 3.51
N MET A 30 0.53 2.57 4.05
CA MET A 30 -0.43 2.51 5.15
C MET A 30 0.29 2.76 6.46
N GLN A 31 -0.19 3.74 7.24
CA GLN A 31 0.29 3.96 8.59
C GLN A 31 -0.56 3.17 9.58
N VAL A 32 0.10 2.35 10.39
CA VAL A 32 -0.53 1.52 11.42
C VAL A 32 -0.03 1.96 12.79
N ALA A 33 -0.95 2.37 13.65
CA ALA A 33 -0.66 2.61 15.06
C ALA A 33 -0.76 1.28 15.83
N VAL A 34 0.35 0.91 16.46
CA VAL A 34 0.47 -0.28 17.31
C VAL A 34 0.56 0.19 18.74
N HIS A 35 -0.33 -0.31 19.60
CA HIS A 35 -0.34 0.00 21.03
C HIS A 35 0.15 -1.21 21.82
N PHE A 36 1.14 -1.00 22.68
CA PHE A 36 1.70 -2.03 23.55
C PHE A 36 1.10 -1.91 24.95
N TYR A 37 0.65 -3.04 25.48
CA TYR A 37 0.01 -3.11 26.80
C TYR A 37 0.80 -4.00 27.76
N SER A 38 0.77 -3.66 29.05
CA SER A 38 1.38 -4.42 30.15
C SER A 38 2.84 -4.77 29.84
N TYR A 39 3.19 -6.06 29.85
CA TYR A 39 4.55 -6.56 29.64
C TYR A 39 5.22 -6.07 28.34
N PHE A 40 4.46 -5.93 27.24
CA PHE A 40 5.01 -5.47 25.97
C PHE A 40 5.40 -3.98 25.99
N LYS A 41 4.79 -3.19 26.86
CA LYS A 41 5.20 -1.79 27.08
C LYS A 41 6.57 -1.72 27.77
N ASP A 42 6.82 -2.63 28.70
CA ASP A 42 8.10 -2.70 29.41
C ASP A 42 9.21 -3.21 28.48
N LEU A 43 8.90 -4.18 27.61
CA LEU A 43 9.86 -4.71 26.62
C LEU A 43 10.23 -3.71 25.52
N THR A 44 9.28 -2.90 25.05
CA THR A 44 9.52 -1.93 23.97
C THR A 44 9.96 -0.57 24.49
N GLY A 45 9.75 -0.28 25.78
CA GLY A 45 9.97 1.02 26.38
C GLY A 45 8.98 2.10 25.91
N CYS A 46 7.97 1.73 25.13
CA CYS A 46 6.99 2.67 24.56
C CYS A 46 5.56 2.09 24.63
N ALA A 47 4.57 2.95 24.83
CA ALA A 47 3.16 2.53 24.85
C ALA A 47 2.54 2.40 23.45
N GLN A 48 3.18 3.03 22.45
CA GLN A 48 2.69 3.08 21.09
C GLN A 48 3.86 3.25 20.11
N ALA A 49 3.75 2.62 18.94
CA ALA A 49 4.60 2.86 17.78
C ALA A 49 3.74 3.04 16.52
N THR A 50 4.21 3.86 15.58
CA THR A 50 3.60 3.96 14.25
C THR A 50 4.53 3.30 13.25
N GLU A 51 4.00 2.32 12.52
CA GLU A 51 4.70 1.60 11.45
C GLU A 51 4.08 1.92 10.10
N THR A 52 4.93 1.98 9.09
CA THR A 52 4.55 2.28 7.70
C THR A 52 4.70 1.00 6.89
N LEU A 53 3.62 0.54 6.27
CA LEU A 53 3.54 -0.72 5.54
C LEU A 53 2.97 -0.53 4.14
N ALA A 54 3.37 -1.37 3.20
CA ALA A 54 2.76 -1.38 1.88
C ALA A 54 1.29 -1.84 1.98
N PRO A 55 0.37 -1.31 1.15
CA PRO A 55 -0.99 -1.81 1.13
C PRO A 55 -1.04 -3.24 0.60
N GLY A 56 -1.83 -4.07 1.27
CA GLY A 56 -1.83 -5.53 1.05
C GLY A 56 -0.80 -6.29 1.90
N SER A 57 0.06 -5.59 2.66
CA SER A 57 0.89 -6.22 3.69
C SER A 57 0.05 -6.92 4.75
N ARG A 58 0.61 -7.98 5.31
CA ARG A 58 -0.01 -8.84 6.32
C ARG A 58 0.44 -8.43 7.70
N ILE A 59 -0.30 -8.91 8.71
CA ILE A 59 0.09 -8.77 10.12
C ILE A 59 1.46 -9.40 10.37
N ALA A 60 1.82 -10.48 9.67
CA ALA A 60 3.15 -11.08 9.77
C ALA A 60 4.27 -10.11 9.36
N ASP A 61 4.06 -9.32 8.31
CA ASP A 61 5.03 -8.32 7.85
C ASP A 61 5.19 -7.20 8.88
N LEU A 62 4.09 -6.78 9.52
CA LEU A 62 4.10 -5.84 10.64
C LEU A 62 4.92 -6.38 11.82
N ILE A 63 4.69 -7.64 12.21
CA ILE A 63 5.39 -8.27 13.33
C ILE A 63 6.89 -8.37 13.02
N TYR A 64 7.26 -8.76 11.80
CA TYR A 64 8.66 -8.83 11.38
C TYR A 64 9.36 -7.47 11.44
N GLN A 65 8.69 -6.42 10.99
CA GLN A 65 9.21 -5.05 11.07
C GLN A 65 9.34 -4.58 12.54
N LEU A 66 8.37 -4.91 13.39
CA LEU A 66 8.42 -4.61 14.82
C LEU A 66 9.51 -5.39 15.56
N ALA A 67 9.73 -6.66 15.22
CA ALA A 67 10.82 -7.49 15.74
C ALA A 67 12.19 -6.90 15.39
N GLY A 68 12.35 -6.39 14.15
CA GLY A 68 13.56 -5.67 13.73
C GLY A 68 13.78 -4.37 14.50
N ARG A 69 12.71 -3.65 14.85
CA ARG A 69 12.76 -2.40 15.62
C ARG A 69 12.94 -2.63 17.12
N PHE A 70 12.34 -3.68 17.66
CA PHE A 70 12.34 -4.04 19.07
C PHE A 70 12.77 -5.51 19.22
N PRO A 71 14.09 -5.78 19.36
CA PRO A 71 14.64 -7.14 19.41
C PRO A 71 14.09 -8.00 20.56
N GLN A 72 13.50 -7.35 21.57
CA GLN A 72 12.92 -8.01 22.74
C GLN A 72 11.49 -8.53 22.50
N LEU A 73 10.81 -8.12 21.43
CA LEU A 73 9.44 -8.57 21.10
C LEU A 73 9.38 -10.00 20.54
N GLY A 74 10.50 -10.51 20.01
CA GLY A 74 10.61 -11.83 19.41
C GLY A 74 11.36 -11.79 18.07
N PRO A 75 11.69 -12.96 17.49
CA PRO A 75 12.19 -13.09 16.13
C PRO A 75 11.09 -12.92 15.06
#